data_AF-A0A4V3HEL1-F1
#
_entry.id   AF-A0A4V3HEL1-F1
#
_cell.length_a   1.000
_cell.length_b   1.000
_cell.length_c   1.000
_cell.angle_alpha   90.00
_cell.angle_beta   90.00
_cell.angle_gamma   90.00
#
_symmetry.space_group_name_H-M   'P 1'
#
loop_
_entity.id
_entity.type
_entity.pdbx_description
1 polymer ?
#
loop_
_entity_poly.entity_id
_entity_poly.type
_entity_poly.pdbx_seq_one_letter_code
_entity_poly.pdbx_strand_id
1 'polypeptide(L)'
;MLNQLDQIAHAFCIVLTGQTPGTPEAVYCYDLKDGAPLGHATGTFDGVGLPPEAVAAGRDRLRDVKVTHTHPNDRLNVSLSDADLRVLWLYPGVTEVDAVALDGSWFRARRVERDGDHAQAARFAYHAIRRAVLAEVQLVLCPEATTPAEIKTLHDEVRTHLMCAALDRLGVIRYTFSLAAGRAKRWKPHEARLDGWISAVVREYRRSNW
;
A
#
# COMPACT_ATOMS: atom_id res chain seq x y z
N MET A 1 -0.43 -9.23 15.07
CA MET A 1 0.79 -8.84 15.80
C MET A 1 1.96 -8.97 14.84
N LEU A 2 2.80 -7.94 14.72
CA LEU A 2 3.97 -7.97 13.83
C LEU A 2 5.02 -8.95 14.36
N ASN A 3 5.71 -9.67 13.47
CA ASN A 3 6.87 -10.46 13.87
C ASN A 3 8.06 -9.54 14.22
N GLN A 4 9.13 -10.09 14.81
CA GLN A 4 10.27 -9.29 15.25
C GLN A 4 10.99 -8.57 14.10
N LEU A 5 11.12 -9.21 12.92
CA LEU A 5 11.76 -8.62 11.75
C LEU A 5 10.96 -7.44 11.20
N ASP A 6 9.63 -7.55 11.17
CA ASP A 6 8.73 -6.45 10.80
C ASP A 6 8.92 -5.25 11.71
N GLN A 7 8.98 -5.47 13.03
CA GLN A 7 9.17 -4.39 14.00
C GLN A 7 10.53 -3.70 13.81
N ILE A 8 11.59 -4.46 13.54
CA ILE A 8 12.92 -3.92 13.25
C ILE A 8 12.90 -3.11 11.96
N ALA A 9 12.31 -3.64 10.87
CA ALA A 9 12.20 -2.95 9.60
C ALA A 9 11.42 -1.63 9.72
N HIS A 10 10.28 -1.65 10.43
CA HIS A 10 9.46 -0.47 10.69
C HIS A 10 10.25 0.59 11.45
N ALA A 11 10.88 0.21 12.57
CA ALA A 11 11.68 1.12 13.38
C ALA A 11 12.87 1.68 12.61
N PHE A 12 13.57 0.84 11.83
CA PHE A 12 14.70 1.25 11.01
C PHE A 12 14.30 2.31 9.98
N CYS A 13 13.22 2.07 9.25
CA CYS A 13 12.65 3.03 8.28
C CYS A 13 12.30 4.36 8.94
N ILE A 14 11.60 4.35 10.08
CA ILE A 14 11.22 5.58 10.82
C ILE A 14 12.48 6.36 11.24
N VAL A 15 13.47 5.69 11.82
CA VAL A 15 14.73 6.33 12.26
C VAL A 15 15.47 6.93 11.06
N LEU A 16 15.57 6.20 9.95
CA LEU A 16 16.30 6.64 8.76
C LEU A 16 15.65 7.89 8.12
N THR A 17 14.33 7.95 8.08
CA THR A 17 13.59 9.16 7.66
C THR A 17 13.86 10.35 8.59
N GLY A 18 13.91 10.14 9.90
CA GLY A 18 14.17 11.21 10.87
C GLY A 18 15.59 11.78 10.84
N GLN A 19 16.57 11.00 10.36
CA GLN A 19 17.98 11.40 10.32
C GLN A 19 18.36 12.22 9.09
N THR A 20 17.51 12.26 8.06
CA THR A 20 17.89 12.81 6.77
C THR A 20 17.17 14.15 6.51
N PRO A 21 17.90 15.25 6.23
CA PRO A 21 17.29 16.56 6.00
C PRO A 21 16.31 16.55 4.81
N GLY A 22 15.16 17.24 4.95
CA GLY A 22 14.21 17.42 3.84
C GLY A 22 13.06 16.41 3.74
N THR A 23 12.75 15.68 4.82
CA THR A 23 11.66 14.68 4.92
C THR A 23 11.70 13.61 3.82
N PRO A 24 12.80 12.87 3.69
CA PRO A 24 12.88 11.82 2.69
C PRO A 24 12.10 10.58 3.11
N GLU A 25 11.55 9.94 2.10
CA GLU A 25 11.06 8.58 2.19
C GLU A 25 12.25 7.64 2.37
N ALA A 26 12.12 6.65 3.25
CA ALA A 26 13.13 5.64 3.51
C ALA A 26 12.56 4.26 3.16
N VAL A 27 13.32 3.46 2.41
CA VAL A 27 12.98 2.08 2.04
C VAL A 27 14.01 1.13 2.66
N TYR A 28 13.54 0.03 3.23
CA TYR A 28 14.34 -1.10 3.69
C TYR A 28 13.80 -2.39 3.08
N CYS A 29 14.70 -3.23 2.57
CA CYS A 29 14.34 -4.49 1.94
C CYS A 29 15.08 -5.65 2.60
N TYR A 30 14.41 -6.79 2.74
CA TYR A 30 15.02 -8.01 3.28
C TYR A 30 14.34 -9.26 2.73
N ASP A 31 15.03 -10.39 2.83
CA ASP A 31 14.47 -11.69 2.47
C ASP A 31 13.70 -12.31 3.64
N LEU A 32 12.45 -12.72 3.41
CA LEU A 32 11.57 -13.29 4.43
C LEU A 32 12.00 -14.68 4.88
N LYS A 33 12.80 -15.41 4.09
CA LYS A 33 13.20 -16.78 4.42
C LYS A 33 14.24 -16.82 5.54
N ASP A 34 15.23 -15.95 5.47
CA ASP A 34 16.38 -15.93 6.38
C ASP A 34 16.55 -14.60 7.13
N GLY A 35 15.74 -13.58 6.81
CA GLY A 35 15.85 -12.24 7.40
C GLY A 35 17.05 -11.45 6.87
N ALA A 36 17.74 -11.92 5.83
CA ALA A 36 18.94 -11.26 5.33
C ALA A 36 18.60 -9.89 4.72
N PRO A 37 19.33 -8.82 5.10
CA PRO A 37 19.12 -7.50 4.52
C PRO A 37 19.49 -7.49 3.04
N LEU A 38 18.61 -6.92 2.22
CA LEU A 38 18.80 -6.67 0.79
C LEU A 38 19.09 -5.19 0.50
N GLY A 39 19.33 -4.39 1.54
CA GLY A 39 19.71 -2.99 1.44
C GLY A 39 18.63 -2.01 1.87
N HIS A 40 18.98 -0.73 1.81
CA HIS A 40 18.08 0.39 2.08
C HIS A 40 18.37 1.55 1.13
N ALA A 41 17.41 2.46 0.99
CA ALA A 41 17.54 3.69 0.24
C ALA A 41 16.78 4.83 0.93
N THR A 42 17.22 6.06 0.70
CA THR A 42 16.49 7.28 1.09
C THR A 42 16.34 8.18 -0.12
N GLY A 43 15.18 8.81 -0.29
CA GLY A 43 14.92 9.69 -1.43
C GLY A 43 13.78 10.65 -1.18
N THR A 44 13.45 11.46 -2.18
CA THR A 44 12.22 12.26 -2.13
C THR A 44 10.99 11.35 -2.11
N PHE A 45 9.86 11.91 -1.67
CA PHE A 45 8.55 11.24 -1.63
C PHE A 45 8.14 10.57 -2.95
N ASP A 46 8.58 11.08 -4.10
CA ASP A 46 8.27 10.49 -5.41
C ASP A 46 9.45 9.72 -6.04
N GLY A 47 10.59 9.63 -5.34
CA GLY A 47 11.87 9.28 -5.94
C GLY A 47 12.67 8.19 -5.23
N VAL A 48 12.19 7.65 -4.10
CA VAL A 48 12.90 6.55 -3.44
C VAL A 48 12.74 5.25 -4.24
N GLY A 49 13.86 4.74 -4.75
CA GLY A 49 13.90 3.48 -5.48
C GLY A 49 14.20 2.29 -4.55
N LEU A 50 13.98 1.08 -5.05
CA LEU A 50 14.49 -0.12 -4.40
C LEU A 50 16.02 -0.18 -4.53
N PRO A 51 16.75 -0.63 -3.50
CA PRO A 51 18.20 -0.83 -3.58
C PRO A 51 18.53 -1.92 -4.63
N PRO A 52 19.69 -1.86 -5.31
CA PRO A 52 20.03 -2.75 -6.42
C PRO A 52 19.92 -4.25 -6.10
N GLU A 53 20.32 -4.65 -4.89
CA GLU A 53 20.26 -6.03 -4.43
C GLU A 53 18.81 -6.50 -4.25
N ALA A 54 17.94 -5.63 -3.74
CA ALA A 54 16.50 -5.90 -3.68
C ALA A 54 15.85 -5.93 -5.06
N VAL A 55 16.30 -5.12 -6.02
CA VAL A 55 15.86 -5.20 -7.42
C VAL A 55 16.25 -6.55 -8.04
N ALA A 56 17.48 -7.00 -7.82
CA ALA A 56 17.97 -8.29 -8.30
C ALA A 56 17.16 -9.45 -7.68
N ALA A 57 17.02 -9.46 -6.36
CA ALA A 57 16.23 -10.47 -5.65
C ALA A 57 14.75 -10.44 -6.01
N GLY A 58 14.16 -9.24 -6.14
CA GLY A 58 12.75 -9.06 -6.51
C GLY A 58 12.41 -9.51 -7.93
N ARG A 59 13.40 -9.64 -8.82
CA ARG A 59 13.20 -10.23 -10.15
C ARG A 59 13.18 -11.76 -10.13
N ASP A 60 13.73 -12.38 -9.08
CA ASP A 60 13.72 -13.83 -8.92
C ASP A 60 12.42 -14.27 -8.22
N ARG A 61 11.56 -14.97 -8.97
CA ARG A 61 10.28 -15.51 -8.48
C ARG A 61 10.42 -16.56 -7.36
N LEU A 62 11.62 -17.09 -7.14
CA LEU A 62 11.90 -18.07 -6.09
C LEU A 62 12.30 -17.40 -4.76
N ARG A 63 12.44 -16.07 -4.75
CA ARG A 63 12.75 -15.28 -3.56
C ARG A 63 11.47 -14.72 -2.92
N ASP A 64 11.60 -14.41 -1.64
CA ASP A 64 10.52 -13.96 -0.79
C ASP A 64 10.90 -12.60 -0.22
N VAL A 65 10.93 -11.58 -1.07
CA VAL A 65 11.38 -10.25 -0.69
C VAL A 65 10.25 -9.48 -0.02
N LYS A 66 10.58 -8.84 1.10
CA LYS A 66 9.74 -7.83 1.72
C LYS A 66 10.34 -6.45 1.53
N VAL A 67 9.47 -5.51 1.16
CA VAL A 67 9.77 -4.08 1.07
C VAL A 67 9.03 -3.37 2.20
N THR A 68 9.73 -2.57 2.98
CA THR A 68 9.14 -1.68 3.98
C THR A 68 9.60 -0.27 3.68
N HIS A 69 8.68 0.69 3.68
CA HIS A 69 9.04 2.08 3.54
C HIS A 69 8.30 2.99 4.51
N THR A 70 8.76 4.24 4.62
CA THR A 70 8.07 5.26 5.39
C THR A 70 7.16 6.09 4.53
N HIS A 71 6.06 6.61 5.08
CA HIS A 71 5.37 7.77 4.53
C HIS A 71 5.66 8.98 5.42
N PRO A 72 6.50 9.94 4.97
CA PRO A 72 6.94 11.04 5.82
C PRO A 72 5.82 12.04 6.15
N ASN A 73 4.70 12.01 5.41
CA ASN A 73 3.56 12.90 5.63
C ASN A 73 2.60 12.34 6.69
N ASP A 74 2.71 12.85 7.91
CA ASP A 74 1.86 12.48 9.05
C ASP A 74 0.43 13.06 8.99
N ARG A 75 0.23 14.10 8.18
CA ARG A 75 -1.05 14.83 8.07
C ARG A 75 -2.08 14.14 7.21
N LEU A 76 -1.64 13.25 6.31
CA LEU A 76 -2.53 12.49 5.45
C LEU A 76 -2.66 11.06 5.96
N ASN A 77 -3.87 10.51 5.91
CA ASN A 77 -4.12 9.08 6.12
C ASN A 77 -3.68 8.24 4.91
N VAL A 78 -2.42 8.39 4.49
CA VAL A 78 -1.88 7.71 3.31
C VAL A 78 -1.77 6.22 3.61
N SER A 79 -2.58 5.43 2.93
CA SER A 79 -2.42 3.97 2.78
C SER A 79 -1.28 3.69 1.78
N LEU A 80 -1.06 2.44 1.37
CA LEU A 80 -0.19 2.10 0.24
C LEU A 80 -0.52 2.95 -1.00
N SER A 81 0.51 3.45 -1.69
CA SER A 81 0.38 4.18 -2.95
C SER A 81 0.10 3.24 -4.14
N ASP A 82 -0.29 3.82 -5.28
CA ASP A 82 -0.36 3.08 -6.55
C ASP A 82 1.00 2.45 -6.91
N ALA A 83 2.11 3.13 -6.59
CA ALA A 83 3.46 2.63 -6.85
C ALA A 83 3.80 1.43 -5.95
N ASP A 84 3.40 1.48 -4.68
CA ASP A 84 3.63 0.41 -3.70
C ASP A 84 3.00 -0.90 -4.16
N LEU A 85 1.74 -0.83 -4.61
CA LEU A 85 1.06 -2.01 -5.16
C LEU A 85 1.70 -2.48 -6.46
N ARG A 86 2.19 -1.56 -7.30
CA ARG A 86 2.88 -1.95 -8.54
C ARG A 86 4.19 -2.68 -8.28
N VAL A 87 4.87 -2.46 -7.15
CA VAL A 87 6.04 -3.27 -6.79
C VAL A 87 5.67 -4.75 -6.71
N LEU A 88 4.51 -5.08 -6.13
CA LEU A 88 3.97 -6.44 -6.12
C LEU A 88 3.61 -6.97 -7.52
N TRP A 89 3.69 -6.22 -8.61
CA TRP A 89 3.41 -6.77 -9.95
C TRP A 89 4.67 -6.76 -10.82
N LEU A 90 5.50 -5.73 -10.65
CA LEU A 90 6.74 -5.52 -11.39
C LEU A 90 7.87 -6.45 -10.93
N TYR A 91 7.86 -6.85 -9.66
CA TYR A 91 8.90 -7.68 -9.05
C TYR A 91 8.30 -8.98 -8.52
N PRO A 92 8.34 -10.09 -9.31
CA PRO A 92 7.78 -11.39 -8.93
C PRO A 92 8.23 -11.93 -7.56
N GLY A 93 9.48 -11.68 -7.19
CA GLY A 93 10.05 -12.08 -5.90
C GLY A 93 9.60 -11.19 -4.73
N VAL A 94 9.05 -9.99 -4.97
CA VAL A 94 8.48 -9.18 -3.90
C VAL A 94 7.09 -9.69 -3.55
N THR A 95 6.95 -10.17 -2.31
CA THR A 95 5.73 -10.81 -1.83
C THR A 95 4.96 -10.00 -0.79
N GLU A 96 5.64 -9.07 -0.13
CA GLU A 96 5.04 -8.17 0.86
C GLU A 96 5.57 -6.75 0.69
N VAL A 97 4.67 -5.76 0.80
CA VAL A 97 5.01 -4.34 0.85
C VAL A 97 4.32 -3.72 2.06
N ASP A 98 5.10 -3.03 2.89
CA ASP A 98 4.64 -2.28 4.06
C ASP A 98 4.88 -0.78 3.85
N ALA A 99 3.86 0.02 4.10
CA ALA A 99 3.96 1.46 4.29
C ALA A 99 3.85 1.78 5.78
N VAL A 100 4.80 2.52 6.33
CA VAL A 100 4.86 2.85 7.76
C VAL A 100 4.85 4.36 7.96
N ALA A 101 3.89 4.86 8.74
CA ALA A 101 3.85 6.27 9.12
C ALA A 101 4.75 6.53 10.33
N LEU A 102 5.20 7.77 10.48
CA LEU A 102 6.04 8.20 11.61
C LEU A 102 5.33 8.08 12.98
N ASP A 103 4.00 8.02 12.99
CA ASP A 103 3.18 7.78 14.19
C ASP A 103 3.10 6.30 14.59
N GLY A 104 3.76 5.39 13.84
CA GLY A 104 3.74 3.95 14.05
C GLY A 104 2.56 3.23 13.39
N SER A 105 1.67 3.94 12.69
CA SER A 105 0.67 3.30 11.84
C SER A 105 1.35 2.57 10.68
N TRP A 106 0.75 1.49 10.20
CA TRP A 106 1.27 0.77 9.05
C TRP A 106 0.15 0.15 8.21
N PHE A 107 0.45 -0.04 6.93
CA PHE A 107 -0.41 -0.66 5.92
C PHE A 107 0.39 -1.71 5.16
N ARG A 108 -0.16 -2.89 4.95
CA ARG A 108 0.52 -4.04 4.37
C ARG A 108 -0.31 -4.67 3.27
N ALA A 109 0.31 -4.89 2.13
CA ALA A 109 -0.21 -5.75 1.07
C ALA A 109 0.71 -6.96 0.90
N ARG A 110 0.12 -8.14 0.86
CA ARG A 110 0.80 -9.42 0.62
C ARG A 110 0.17 -10.13 -0.57
N ARG A 111 0.96 -10.81 -1.40
CA ARG A 111 0.39 -11.68 -2.45
C ARG A 111 -0.30 -12.92 -1.84
N VAL A 112 -1.46 -13.31 -2.37
CA VAL A 112 -2.17 -14.52 -1.91
C VAL A 112 -1.61 -15.78 -2.56
N GLU A 113 -1.22 -15.74 -3.85
CA GLU A 113 -0.65 -16.89 -4.57
C GLU A 113 0.59 -16.51 -5.40
N ARG A 114 1.50 -17.47 -5.57
CA ARG A 114 2.76 -17.31 -6.35
C ARG A 114 2.74 -17.97 -7.73
N ASP A 115 1.74 -18.79 -8.04
CA ASP A 115 1.81 -19.68 -9.19
C ASP A 115 1.31 -19.01 -10.49
N GLY A 116 2.16 -19.01 -11.52
CA GLY A 116 1.80 -18.77 -12.92
C GLY A 116 1.23 -17.38 -13.26
N ASP A 117 0.22 -17.39 -14.15
CA ASP A 117 -0.47 -16.25 -14.79
C ASP A 117 -1.16 -15.28 -13.81
N HIS A 118 -1.06 -15.55 -12.51
CA HIS A 118 -1.61 -14.74 -11.42
C HIS A 118 -1.04 -13.31 -11.43
N ALA A 119 0.24 -13.10 -11.77
CA ALA A 119 0.81 -11.74 -11.83
C ALA A 119 0.13 -10.88 -12.93
N GLN A 120 -0.21 -11.49 -14.05
CA GLN A 120 -0.90 -10.82 -15.15
C GLN A 120 -2.38 -10.61 -14.81
N ALA A 121 -3.06 -11.63 -14.28
CA ALA A 121 -4.44 -11.52 -13.79
C ALA A 121 -4.58 -10.46 -12.68
N ALA A 122 -3.67 -10.43 -11.72
CA ALA A 122 -3.63 -9.45 -10.64
C ALA A 122 -3.41 -8.02 -11.16
N ARG A 123 -2.54 -7.86 -12.18
CA ARG A 123 -2.35 -6.57 -12.86
C ARG A 123 -3.62 -6.11 -13.58
N PHE A 124 -4.33 -7.01 -14.25
CA PHE A 124 -5.62 -6.69 -14.87
C PHE A 124 -6.67 -6.31 -13.83
N ALA A 125 -6.80 -7.08 -12.76
CA ALA A 125 -7.69 -6.80 -11.64
C ALA A 125 -7.38 -5.42 -11.02
N TYR A 126 -6.09 -5.11 -10.78
CA TYR A 126 -5.63 -3.82 -10.29
C TYR A 126 -6.12 -2.66 -11.18
N HIS A 127 -5.89 -2.73 -12.49
CA HIS A 127 -6.30 -1.65 -13.40
C HIS A 127 -7.82 -1.50 -13.49
N ALA A 128 -8.57 -2.59 -13.46
CA ALA A 128 -10.02 -2.55 -13.51
C ALA A 128 -10.62 -2.00 -12.21
N ILE A 129 -10.11 -2.42 -11.05
CA ILE A 129 -10.51 -1.89 -9.74
C ILE A 129 -10.16 -0.41 -9.65
N ARG A 130 -8.98 0.02 -10.10
CA ARG A 130 -8.60 1.44 -10.11
C ARG A 130 -9.64 2.29 -10.87
N ARG A 131 -10.17 1.80 -12.00
CA ARG A 131 -11.26 2.47 -12.73
C ARG A 131 -12.57 2.47 -11.94
N ALA A 132 -12.96 1.33 -11.38
CA ALA A 132 -14.18 1.21 -10.57
C ALA A 132 -14.14 2.13 -9.33
N VAL A 133 -12.99 2.20 -8.63
CA VAL A 133 -12.79 3.13 -7.51
C VAL A 133 -12.93 4.57 -7.99
N LEU A 134 -12.31 4.97 -9.10
CA LEU A 134 -12.46 6.33 -9.62
C LEU A 134 -13.93 6.68 -9.94
N ALA A 135 -14.68 5.76 -10.55
CA ALA A 135 -16.10 5.95 -10.84
C ALA A 135 -16.94 6.09 -9.56
N GLU A 136 -16.73 5.22 -8.58
CA GLU A 136 -17.52 5.20 -7.34
C GLU A 136 -17.13 6.34 -6.39
N VAL A 137 -15.82 6.60 -6.20
CA VAL A 137 -15.33 7.69 -5.34
C VAL A 137 -15.81 9.05 -5.88
N GLN A 138 -15.84 9.23 -7.20
CA GLN A 138 -16.37 10.47 -7.78
C GLN A 138 -17.87 10.64 -7.51
N LEU A 139 -18.66 9.57 -7.59
CA LEU A 139 -20.10 9.62 -7.29
C LEU A 139 -20.41 9.81 -5.79
N VAL A 140 -19.56 9.26 -4.92
CA VAL A 140 -19.75 9.22 -3.47
C VAL A 140 -19.18 10.43 -2.74
N LEU A 141 -18.06 11.02 -3.21
CA LEU A 141 -17.45 12.20 -2.58
C LEU A 141 -18.12 13.52 -3.01
N CYS A 142 -18.73 13.56 -4.19
CA CYS A 142 -19.40 14.76 -4.72
C CYS A 142 -20.58 15.31 -3.88
N PRO A 143 -21.36 14.51 -3.13
CA PRO A 143 -22.48 15.05 -2.33
C PRO A 143 -22.07 15.65 -0.98
N GLU A 144 -20.91 15.31 -0.43
CA GLU A 144 -20.57 15.64 0.97
C GLU A 144 -19.31 16.50 1.15
N ALA A 145 -18.40 16.51 0.17
CA ALA A 145 -17.22 17.36 0.25
C ALA A 145 -17.55 18.76 -0.25
N THR A 146 -17.45 19.76 0.64
CA THR A 146 -17.83 21.14 0.37
C THR A 146 -16.75 21.95 -0.35
N THR A 147 -15.49 21.49 -0.33
CA THR A 147 -14.37 22.20 -0.95
C THR A 147 -13.49 21.29 -1.83
N PRO A 148 -12.85 21.84 -2.89
CA PRO A 148 -11.90 21.09 -3.72
C PRO A 148 -10.72 20.47 -2.94
N ALA A 149 -10.31 21.09 -1.84
CA ALA A 149 -9.21 20.59 -0.99
C ALA A 149 -9.61 19.35 -0.19
N GLU A 150 -10.84 19.31 0.32
CA GLU A 150 -11.42 18.15 1.00
C GLU A 150 -11.62 16.99 0.03
N ILE A 151 -12.12 17.28 -1.18
CA ILE A 151 -12.25 16.28 -2.26
C ILE A 151 -10.88 15.66 -2.56
N LYS A 152 -9.85 16.47 -2.75
CA LYS A 152 -8.50 16.00 -3.05
C LYS A 152 -7.94 15.14 -1.90
N THR A 153 -8.09 15.59 -0.66
CA THR A 153 -7.61 14.87 0.52
C THR A 153 -8.31 13.53 0.69
N LEU A 154 -9.65 13.50 0.62
CA LEU A 154 -10.43 12.27 0.70
C LEU A 154 -10.13 11.34 -0.47
N HIS A 155 -9.97 11.89 -1.67
CA HIS A 155 -9.58 11.12 -2.84
C HIS A 155 -8.19 10.48 -2.65
N ASP A 156 -7.20 11.21 -2.14
CA ASP A 156 -5.86 10.67 -2.01
C ASP A 156 -5.75 9.68 -0.82
N GLU A 157 -6.47 9.89 0.28
CA GLU A 157 -6.48 9.02 1.46
C GLU A 157 -7.33 7.75 1.29
N VAL A 158 -8.55 7.90 0.77
CA VAL A 158 -9.55 6.83 0.77
C VAL A 158 -9.40 5.94 -0.47
N ARG A 159 -9.01 6.51 -1.62
CA ARG A 159 -8.95 5.76 -2.90
C ARG A 159 -8.04 4.55 -2.82
N THR A 160 -6.81 4.73 -2.34
CA THR A 160 -5.86 3.62 -2.34
C THR A 160 -6.19 2.59 -1.26
N HIS A 161 -6.76 3.02 -0.14
CA HIS A 161 -7.34 2.10 0.85
C HIS A 161 -8.48 1.25 0.26
N LEU A 162 -9.45 1.88 -0.40
CA LEU A 162 -10.55 1.18 -1.08
C LEU A 162 -10.04 0.21 -2.14
N MET A 163 -9.04 0.61 -2.90
CA MET A 163 -8.41 -0.25 -3.89
C MET A 163 -7.76 -1.48 -3.23
N CYS A 164 -6.99 -1.29 -2.16
CA CYS A 164 -6.36 -2.40 -1.43
C CYS A 164 -7.41 -3.35 -0.84
N ALA A 165 -8.45 -2.80 -0.20
CA ALA A 165 -9.52 -3.59 0.40
C ALA A 165 -10.38 -4.33 -0.64
N ALA A 166 -10.61 -3.73 -1.82
CA ALA A 166 -11.30 -4.39 -2.93
C ALA A 166 -10.45 -5.53 -3.53
N LEU A 167 -9.14 -5.31 -3.70
CA LEU A 167 -8.20 -6.36 -4.14
C LEU A 167 -8.14 -7.52 -3.15
N ASP A 168 -8.17 -7.22 -1.85
CA ASP A 168 -8.23 -8.22 -0.78
C ASP A 168 -9.52 -9.04 -0.83
N ARG A 169 -10.67 -8.37 -0.97
CA ARG A 169 -11.97 -9.03 -1.11
C ARG A 169 -12.10 -9.89 -2.36
N LEU A 170 -11.30 -9.62 -3.39
CA LEU A 170 -11.22 -10.40 -4.63
C LEU A 170 -10.15 -11.52 -4.56
N GLY A 171 -9.42 -11.63 -3.44
CA GLY A 171 -8.39 -12.65 -3.26
C GLY A 171 -7.10 -12.40 -4.04
N VAL A 172 -6.89 -11.18 -4.53
CA VAL A 172 -5.68 -10.81 -5.31
C VAL A 172 -4.50 -10.52 -4.39
N ILE A 173 -4.76 -9.83 -3.28
CA ILE A 173 -3.79 -9.60 -2.20
C ILE A 173 -4.42 -9.99 -0.87
N ARG A 174 -3.61 -10.06 0.17
CA ARG A 174 -4.04 -9.94 1.55
C ARG A 174 -3.67 -8.54 2.04
N TYR A 175 -4.67 -7.76 2.43
CA TYR A 175 -4.48 -6.40 2.91
C TYR A 175 -4.74 -6.30 4.42
N THR A 176 -3.79 -5.76 5.17
CA THR A 176 -3.90 -5.58 6.62
C THR A 176 -3.27 -4.27 7.03
N PHE A 177 -3.74 -3.66 8.12
CA PHE A 177 -3.20 -2.40 8.60
C PHE A 177 -3.41 -2.25 10.11
N SER A 178 -2.67 -1.33 10.71
CA SER A 178 -2.86 -0.88 12.10
C SER A 178 -2.68 0.63 12.15
N LEU A 179 -3.58 1.32 12.85
CA LEU A 179 -3.55 2.77 12.96
C LEU A 179 -3.19 3.18 14.39
N ALA A 180 -2.29 4.15 14.53
CA ALA A 180 -2.08 4.85 15.78
C ALA A 180 -3.37 5.60 16.20
N ALA A 181 -3.54 5.85 17.50
CA ALA A 181 -4.80 6.37 18.05
C ALA A 181 -5.31 7.65 17.37
N GLY A 182 -4.41 8.59 17.06
CA GLY A 182 -4.75 9.83 16.37
C GLY A 182 -5.28 9.60 14.95
N ARG A 183 -4.63 8.70 14.20
CA ARG A 183 -5.03 8.31 12.84
C ARG A 183 -6.34 7.53 12.84
N ALA A 184 -6.50 6.58 13.77
CA ALA A 184 -7.74 5.83 13.95
C ALA A 184 -8.94 6.75 14.23
N LYS A 185 -8.77 7.79 15.06
CA LYS A 185 -9.82 8.78 15.34
C LYS A 185 -10.27 9.53 14.08
N ARG A 186 -9.33 9.91 13.20
CA ARG A 186 -9.64 10.56 11.90
C ARG A 186 -10.29 9.60 10.91
N TRP A 187 -9.93 8.32 10.98
CA TRP A 187 -10.44 7.28 10.08
C TRP A 187 -11.87 6.84 10.42
N LYS A 188 -12.22 6.83 11.71
CA LYS A 188 -13.50 6.34 12.25
C LYS A 188 -14.76 6.87 11.54
N PRO A 189 -14.89 8.15 11.16
CA PRO A 189 -16.07 8.64 10.44
C PRO A 189 -16.32 7.93 9.11
N HIS A 190 -15.27 7.39 8.47
CA HIS A 190 -15.38 6.70 7.19
C HIS A 190 -15.68 5.20 7.34
N GLU A 191 -15.36 4.60 8.49
CA GLU A 191 -15.43 3.16 8.75
C GLU A 191 -16.79 2.55 8.43
N ALA A 192 -17.88 3.21 8.85
CA ALA A 192 -19.25 2.75 8.61
C ALA A 192 -19.64 2.69 7.12
N ARG A 193 -18.89 3.36 6.24
CA ARG A 193 -19.18 3.45 4.80
C ARG A 193 -18.23 2.61 3.95
N LEU A 194 -17.07 2.25 4.49
CA LEU A 194 -16.04 1.51 3.75
C LEU A 194 -16.59 0.22 3.15
N ASP A 195 -17.32 -0.58 3.92
CA ASP A 195 -17.89 -1.85 3.42
C ASP A 195 -18.85 -1.65 2.25
N GLY A 196 -19.66 -0.59 2.30
CA GLY A 196 -20.56 -0.21 1.22
C GLY A 196 -19.80 0.18 -0.04
N TRP A 197 -18.77 1.02 0.10
CA TRP A 197 -17.91 1.47 -1.00
C TRP A 197 -17.11 0.31 -1.60
N ILE A 198 -16.49 -0.54 -0.77
CA ILE A 198 -15.77 -1.73 -1.21
C ILE A 198 -16.71 -2.66 -2.00
N SER A 199 -17.93 -2.87 -1.49
CA SER A 199 -18.92 -3.72 -2.18
C SER A 199 -19.37 -3.13 -3.51
N ALA A 200 -19.52 -1.80 -3.60
CA ALA A 200 -19.85 -1.11 -4.84
C ALA A 200 -18.72 -1.23 -5.88
N VAL A 201 -17.48 -0.99 -5.47
CA VAL A 201 -16.28 -1.14 -6.33
C VAL A 201 -16.16 -2.57 -6.85
N VAL A 202 -16.32 -3.58 -5.99
CA VAL A 202 -16.24 -4.99 -6.37
C VAL A 202 -17.37 -5.37 -7.35
N ARG A 203 -18.58 -4.86 -7.13
CA ARG A 203 -19.72 -5.06 -8.04
C ARG A 203 -19.44 -4.44 -9.40
N GLU A 204 -18.94 -3.20 -9.45
CA GLU A 204 -18.61 -2.52 -10.69
C GLU A 204 -17.49 -3.22 -11.46
N TYR A 205 -16.45 -3.68 -10.75
CA TYR A 205 -15.42 -4.54 -11.33
C TYR A 205 -16.02 -5.78 -12.01
N ARG A 206 -16.94 -6.49 -11.33
CA ARG A 206 -17.60 -7.68 -11.91
C ARG A 206 -18.48 -7.33 -13.11
N ARG A 207 -19.17 -6.18 -13.12
CA ARG A 207 -19.99 -5.75 -14.26
C ARG A 207 -19.17 -5.42 -15.51
N SER A 208 -17.96 -4.90 -15.34
CA SER A 208 -17.11 -4.44 -16.44
C SER A 208 -16.22 -5.53 -17.05
N ASN A 209 -16.21 -6.74 -16.49
CA ASN A 209 -15.30 -7.83 -16.89
C ASN A 209 -16.02 -9.15 -17.20
N TRP A 210 -17.34 -9.11 -17.38
CA TRP A 210 -18.22 -10.20 -17.84
C TRP A 210 -19.18 -9.63 -18.88
#